data_AF-A0A1Z5L8B8-F1
#
_entry.id   AF-A0A1Z5L8B8-F1
#
_cell.length_a   1.000
_cell.length_b   1.000
_cell.length_c   1.000
_cell.angle_alpha   90.00
_cell.angle_beta   90.00
_cell.angle_gamma   90.00
#
_symmetry.space_group_name_H-M   'P 1'
#
loop_
_entity.id
_entity.type
_entity.pdbx_description
1 polymer ?
#
loop_
_entity_poly.entity_id
_entity_poly.type
_entity_poly.pdbx_seq_one_letter_code
_entity_poly.pdbx_strand_id
1 'polypeptide(L)'
;MGRVLYFHHYFPAVIFSSMLSGIILDYLLQVIPTYFPAKLSSSVHHWMFGCYTAVIVYSFYLFSPLAYGMEGSVSVHENSTMYGLRWLDSWEF
;
A
#
# COMPACT_ATOMS: atom_id res chain seq x y z
N MET A 1 27.95 -7.57 -0.84
CA MET A 1 28.31 -6.80 0.37
C MET A 1 28.45 -7.77 1.53
N GLY A 2 29.63 -7.93 2.14
CA GLY A 2 29.86 -8.91 3.21
C GLY A 2 29.32 -8.51 4.58
N ARG A 3 28.16 -7.85 4.65
CA ARG A 3 27.53 -7.38 5.90
C ARG A 3 26.07 -7.82 5.96
N VAL A 4 25.53 -7.98 7.16
CA VAL A 4 24.11 -8.26 7.38
C VAL A 4 23.29 -7.01 7.02
N LEU A 5 22.16 -7.23 6.34
CA LEU A 5 21.22 -6.18 5.96
C LEU A 5 19.87 -6.47 6.64
N TYR A 6 19.17 -5.40 6.96
CA TYR A 6 17.84 -5.43 7.58
C TYR A 6 16.85 -4.63 6.75
N PHE A 7 15.55 -4.80 7.02
CA PHE A 7 14.47 -4.18 6.24
C PHE A 7 14.63 -2.66 6.04
N HIS A 8 15.07 -1.92 7.06
CA HIS A 8 15.26 -0.46 6.95
C HIS A 8 16.33 -0.04 5.94
N HIS A 9 17.25 -0.93 5.55
CA HIS A 9 18.22 -0.66 4.48
C HIS A 9 17.54 -0.52 3.12
N TYR A 10 16.30 -1.00 2.97
CA TYR A 10 15.52 -0.90 1.74
C TYR A 10 14.79 0.44 1.60
N PHE A 11 14.66 1.25 2.67
CA PHE A 11 13.86 2.48 2.63
C PHE A 11 14.26 3.46 1.53
N PRO A 12 15.56 3.74 1.27
CA PRO A 12 15.94 4.61 0.16
C PRO A 12 15.47 4.07 -1.20
N ALA A 13 15.60 2.75 -1.41
CA ALA A 13 15.16 2.11 -2.65
C ALA A 13 13.63 2.17 -2.80
N VAL A 14 12.89 2.00 -1.69
CA VAL A 14 11.42 2.08 -1.69
C VAL A 14 10.92 3.46 -2.07
N ILE A 15 11.62 4.54 -1.68
CA ILE A 15 11.24 5.91 -2.07
C ILE A 15 11.27 6.07 -3.59
N PHE A 16 12.37 5.67 -4.24
CA PHE A 16 12.47 5.71 -5.71
C PHE A 16 11.45 4.80 -6.38
N SER A 17 11.23 3.60 -5.82
CA SER A 17 10.18 2.69 -6.31
C SER A 17 8.79 3.32 -6.22
N SER A 18 8.46 4.02 -5.13
CA SER A 18 7.18 4.70 -4.95
C SER A 18 7.01 5.87 -5.93
N MET A 19 8.08 6.63 -6.21
CA MET A 19 8.05 7.67 -7.23
C MET A 19 7.77 7.10 -8.62
N LEU A 20 8.42 5.98 -8.96
CA LEU A 20 8.18 5.28 -10.23
C LEU A 20 6.73 4.76 -10.32
N SER A 21 6.21 4.16 -9.25
CA SER A 21 4.80 3.76 -9.18
C SER A 21 3.87 4.95 -9.42
N GLY A 22 4.19 6.12 -8.87
CA GLY A 22 3.44 7.36 -9.13
C GLY A 22 3.38 7.74 -10.62
N ILE A 23 4.51 7.65 -11.33
CA ILE A 23 4.56 7.92 -12.78
C ILE A 23 3.71 6.91 -13.55
N ILE A 24 3.80 5.63 -13.21
CA ILE A 24 3.00 4.57 -13.86
C ILE A 24 1.51 4.80 -13.63
N LEU A 25 1.12 5.12 -12.39
CA LEU A 25 -0.27 5.36 -12.05
C LEU A 25 -0.83 6.62 -12.72
N ASP A 26 -0.04 7.70 -12.81
CA ASP A 26 -0.42 8.90 -13.55
C ASP A 26 -0.66 8.58 -15.04
N TYR A 27 0.24 7.82 -15.67
CA TYR A 27 0.05 7.36 -17.03
C TYR A 27 -1.25 6.55 -17.19
N LEU A 28 -1.54 5.62 -16.28
CA LEU A 28 -2.78 4.84 -16.30
C LEU A 28 -4.02 5.73 -16.11
N LEU A 29 -3.95 6.72 -15.21
CA LEU A 29 -5.03 7.68 -14.97
C LEU A 29 -5.33 8.57 -16.17
N GLN A 30 -4.34 8.79 -17.05
CA GLN A 30 -4.52 9.53 -18.30
C GLN A 30 -5.02 8.63 -19.42
N VAL A 31 -4.47 7.42 -19.56
CA VAL A 31 -4.77 6.52 -20.68
C VAL A 31 -6.10 5.79 -20.52
N ILE A 32 -6.41 5.24 -19.34
CA ILE A 32 -7.62 4.42 -19.15
C ILE A 32 -8.91 5.20 -19.47
N PRO A 33 -9.11 6.46 -19.03
CA PRO A 33 -10.31 7.23 -19.37
C PRO A 33 -10.51 7.48 -20.86
N THR A 34 -9.46 7.40 -21.69
CA THR A 34 -9.56 7.61 -23.15
C THR A 34 -10.28 6.47 -23.86
N TYR A 35 -10.32 5.28 -23.26
CA TYR A 35 -11.09 4.15 -23.80
C TYR A 35 -12.60 4.26 -23.54
N PHE A 36 -13.04 5.27 -22.77
CA PHE A 36 -14.44 5.47 -22.43
C PHE A 36 -15.06 6.65 -23.21
N PRO A 37 -16.39 6.66 -23.42
CA PRO A 37 -17.08 7.80 -24.01
C PRO A 37 -16.83 9.09 -23.22
N ALA A 38 -16.77 10.23 -23.90
CA ALA A 38 -16.47 11.54 -23.29
C ALA A 38 -17.35 11.88 -22.06
N LYS A 39 -18.63 11.44 -22.07
CA LYS A 39 -19.56 11.63 -20.95
C LYS A 39 -19.14 10.89 -19.67
N LEU A 40 -18.43 9.77 -19.80
CA LEU A 40 -18.05 8.90 -18.70
C LEU A 40 -16.55 9.03 -18.34
N SER A 41 -15.72 9.47 -19.28
CA SER A 41 -14.27 9.63 -19.12
C SER A 41 -13.88 10.40 -17.86
N SER A 42 -14.51 11.56 -17.61
CA SER A 42 -14.27 12.34 -16.39
C SER A 42 -14.64 11.57 -15.12
N SER A 43 -15.81 10.90 -15.10
CA SER A 43 -16.23 10.12 -13.93
C SER A 43 -15.27 8.96 -13.65
N VAL A 44 -14.84 8.24 -14.69
CA VAL A 44 -13.86 7.15 -14.58
C VAL A 44 -12.55 7.65 -14.00
N HIS A 45 -12.03 8.79 -14.46
CA HIS A 45 -10.81 9.38 -13.92
C HIS A 45 -10.93 9.66 -12.40
N HIS A 46 -12.01 10.30 -11.97
CA HIS A 46 -12.22 10.63 -10.56
C HIS A 46 -12.40 9.38 -9.69
N TRP A 47 -13.14 8.37 -10.18
CA TRP A 47 -13.31 7.11 -9.47
C TRP A 47 -12.00 6.36 -9.33
N MET A 48 -11.20 6.27 -10.40
CA MET A 48 -9.90 5.61 -10.32
C MET A 48 -8.96 6.32 -9.35
N PHE A 49 -8.87 7.66 -9.42
CA PHE A 49 -8.04 8.45 -8.51
C PHE A 49 -8.51 8.29 -7.05
N GLY A 50 -9.82 8.35 -6.82
CA GLY A 50 -10.43 8.15 -5.51
C GLY A 50 -10.18 6.75 -4.96
N CYS A 51 -10.41 5.70 -5.76
CA CYS A 51 -10.16 4.31 -5.37
C CYS A 51 -8.69 4.07 -5.02
N TYR A 52 -7.76 4.52 -5.86
CA TYR A 52 -6.34 4.40 -5.60
C TYR A 52 -5.93 5.09 -4.28
N THR A 53 -6.37 6.32 -4.09
CA THR A 53 -6.09 7.07 -2.86
C THR A 53 -6.69 6.39 -1.63
N ALA A 54 -7.93 5.91 -1.74
CA ALA A 54 -8.62 5.19 -0.68
C ALA A 54 -7.89 3.89 -0.30
N VAL A 55 -7.38 3.13 -1.27
CA VAL A 55 -6.59 1.92 -1.01
C VAL A 55 -5.33 2.24 -0.20
N ILE A 56 -4.59 3.29 -0.55
CA ILE A 56 -3.39 3.70 0.20
C ILE A 56 -3.76 4.09 1.64
N VAL A 57 -4.74 4.98 1.80
CA VAL A 57 -5.15 5.48 3.11
C VAL A 57 -5.68 4.35 3.99
N TYR A 58 -6.53 3.49 3.43
CA TYR A 58 -7.10 2.35 4.14
C TYR A 58 -6.02 1.32 4.51
N SER A 59 -5.08 1.03 3.61
CA SER A 59 -3.94 0.17 3.91
C SER A 59 -3.12 0.74 5.06
N PHE A 60 -2.78 2.03 5.04
CA PHE A 60 -2.06 2.64 6.16
C PHE A 60 -2.87 2.59 7.46
N TYR A 61 -4.16 2.92 7.41
CA TYR A 61 -5.04 2.86 8.58
C TYR A 61 -5.05 1.45 9.20
N LEU A 62 -5.24 0.43 8.38
CA LEU A 62 -5.29 -0.97 8.81
C LEU A 62 -3.99 -1.43 9.49
N PHE A 63 -2.83 -1.00 8.96
CA PHE A 63 -1.51 -1.36 9.50
C PHE A 63 -0.91 -0.31 10.44
N SER A 64 -1.66 0.75 10.78
CA SER A 64 -1.17 1.85 11.62
C SER A 64 -0.66 1.43 13.01
N PRO A 65 -1.18 0.37 13.67
CA PRO A 65 -0.60 -0.11 14.93
C PRO A 65 0.88 -0.56 14.79
N LEU A 66 1.31 -1.03 13.61
CA LEU A 66 2.72 -1.39 13.39
C LEU A 66 3.65 -0.19 13.41
N ALA A 67 3.13 1.00 13.11
CA ALA A 67 3.88 2.25 13.09
C ALA A 67 3.76 3.02 14.42
N TYR A 68 2.56 3.03 15.01
CA TYR A 68 2.26 3.82 16.21
C TYR A 68 2.35 3.05 17.53
N GLY A 69 2.42 1.71 17.48
CA GLY A 69 2.47 0.85 18.64
C GLY A 69 1.35 -0.19 18.61
N MET A 70 1.73 -1.46 18.78
CA MET A 70 0.78 -2.56 18.83
C MET A 70 0.22 -2.71 20.25
N GLU A 71 -1.07 -3.01 20.32
CA GLU A 71 -1.74 -3.41 21.55
C GLU A 71 -2.13 -4.89 21.47
N GLY A 72 -1.89 -5.65 22.53
CA GLY A 72 -2.23 -7.08 22.60
C GLY A 72 -1.05 -8.02 22.40
N SER A 73 -1.35 -9.31 22.17
CA SER A 73 -0.35 -10.36 21.95
C SER A 73 0.16 -10.37 20.51
N VAL A 74 1.30 -11.03 20.27
CA VAL A 74 1.92 -11.19 18.94
C VAL A 74 0.92 -11.81 17.95
N SER A 75 0.94 -11.36 16.70
CA SER A 75 0.03 -11.75 15.61
C SER A 75 0.06 -13.24 15.23
N VAL A 76 0.99 -14.02 15.80
CA VAL A 76 1.02 -15.48 15.63
C VAL A 76 -0.11 -16.17 16.39
N HIS A 77 -0.62 -15.57 17.46
CA HIS A 77 -1.69 -16.14 18.26
C HIS A 77 -3.06 -15.81 17.66
N GLU A 78 -3.92 -16.81 17.45
CA GLU A 78 -5.27 -16.63 16.87
C GLU A 78 -6.15 -15.64 17.66
N ASN A 79 -5.94 -15.55 18.98
CA ASN A 79 -6.65 -14.61 19.85
C ASN A 79 -6.07 -13.19 19.84
N SER A 80 -5.00 -12.93 19.07
CA SER A 80 -4.43 -11.59 18.92
C SER A 80 -5.33 -10.70 18.08
N THR A 81 -5.47 -9.44 18.50
CA THR A 81 -6.06 -8.37 17.71
C THR A 81 -5.29 -8.10 16.41
N MET A 82 -4.02 -8.52 16.34
CA MET A 82 -3.13 -8.38 15.19
C MET A 82 -3.13 -9.60 14.26
N TYR A 83 -3.77 -10.71 14.63
CA TYR A 83 -3.77 -11.95 13.84
C TYR A 83 -4.28 -11.73 12.40
N GLY A 84 -5.34 -10.93 12.23
CA GLY A 84 -5.92 -10.63 10.91
C GLY A 84 -5.03 -9.76 10.00
N LEU A 85 -3.97 -9.15 10.53
CA LEU A 85 -3.01 -8.36 9.75
C LEU A 85 -1.90 -9.24 9.16
N ARG A 86 -1.76 -10.49 9.62
CA ARG A 86 -0.75 -11.43 9.14
C ARG A 86 -1.18 -12.06 7.82
N TRP A 87 -1.01 -11.32 6.73
CA TRP A 87 -1.37 -11.80 5.39
C TRP A 87 -0.39 -12.81 4.81
N LEU A 88 0.83 -12.86 5.35
CA LEU A 88 1.86 -13.80 4.94
C LEU A 88 2.36 -14.56 6.18
N ASP A 89 2.56 -15.87 6.05
CA ASP A 89 3.05 -16.71 7.16
C ASP A 89 4.42 -16.27 7.68
N SER A 90 5.25 -15.66 6.82
CA SER A 90 6.57 -15.14 7.20
C SER A 90 6.53 -13.82 7.98
N TRP A 91 5.35 -13.20 8.15
CA TRP A 91 5.23 -11.98 8.94
C TRP A 91 5.10 -12.31 10.41
N GLU A 92 6.07 -11.85 11.19
CA GLU A 92 6.12 -11.99 12.65
C GLU A 92 6.18 -10.59 13.27
N PHE A 93 5.08 -10.17 13.87
CA PHE A 93 4.94 -8.91 14.61
C PHE A 93 3.93 -9.08 15.74
#